data_AF-A0A7C3WY57-F1
#
_entry.id   AF-A0A7C3WY57-F1
#
_cell.length_a   1.000
_cell.length_b   1.000
_cell.length_c   1.000
_cell.angle_alpha   90.00
_cell.angle_beta   90.00
_cell.angle_gamma   90.00
#
_symmetry.space_group_name_H-M   'P 1'
#
loop_
_entity.id
_entity.type
_entity.pdbx_description
1 polymer ?
#
loop_
_entity_poly.entity_id
_entity_poly.type
_entity_poly.pdbx_seq_one_letter_code
_entity_poly.pdbx_strand_id
1 'polypeptide(L)'
;MNPSKIKDFLTQRLKAINKDVFLFIALSPLVTVLIMDFHSFTLGWNEGRGGLLFALFFLIIEWYDARDNLKMDLTKKRVLVFLLGVSCLSIYFIAIYKWDLQTFLFNYGKSFAVEGGLPSWVWLWDYIAFVASLIISLTSLFNVKVLKLIVTPIVYCIGSALILLLDVFFPYQSI
;
A
#
# COMPACT_ATOMS: atom_id res chain seq x y z
N MET A 1 -37.59 2.18 -12.25
CA MET A 1 -36.55 3.04 -12.86
C MET A 1 -35.73 2.19 -13.83
N ASN A 2 -35.57 2.60 -15.09
CA ASN A 2 -34.95 1.77 -16.14
C ASN A 2 -33.45 1.51 -15.82
N PRO A 3 -32.96 0.25 -15.85
CA PRO A 3 -31.56 -0.08 -15.55
C PRO A 3 -30.52 0.67 -16.40
N SER A 4 -30.87 1.08 -17.62
CA SER A 4 -29.99 1.92 -18.45
C SER A 4 -29.78 3.31 -17.86
N LYS A 5 -30.84 4.00 -17.44
CA LYS A 5 -30.79 5.32 -16.80
C LYS A 5 -30.00 5.31 -15.48
N ILE A 6 -30.08 4.22 -14.71
CA ILE A 6 -29.29 4.05 -13.47
C ILE A 6 -27.80 3.95 -13.80
N LYS A 7 -27.46 3.19 -14.84
CA LYS A 7 -26.07 2.99 -15.29
C LYS A 7 -25.45 4.31 -15.78
N ASP A 8 -26.21 5.10 -16.55
CA ASP A 8 -25.76 6.39 -17.06
C ASP A 8 -25.62 7.42 -15.93
N PHE A 9 -26.58 7.46 -15.01
CA PHE A 9 -26.53 8.32 -13.82
C PHE A 9 -25.32 8.02 -12.93
N LEU A 10 -25.03 6.74 -12.63
CA LEU A 10 -23.87 6.34 -11.83
C LEU A 10 -22.56 6.71 -12.53
N THR A 11 -22.46 6.50 -13.85
CA THR A 11 -21.26 6.81 -14.63
C THR A 11 -21.00 8.32 -14.66
N GLN A 12 -22.06 9.13 -14.75
CA GLN A 12 -21.97 10.59 -14.75
C GLN A 12 -21.55 11.15 -13.39
N ARG A 13 -22.11 10.60 -12.29
CA ARG A 13 -21.69 10.94 -10.93
C ARG A 13 -20.24 10.55 -10.65
N LEU A 14 -19.81 9.35 -11.07
CA LEU A 14 -18.43 8.89 -10.91
C LEU A 14 -17.43 9.80 -11.62
N LYS A 15 -17.74 10.28 -12.83
CA LYS A 15 -16.88 11.22 -13.58
C LYS A 15 -16.74 12.61 -12.92
N ALA A 16 -17.70 13.00 -12.08
CA ALA A 16 -17.65 14.27 -11.35
C ALA A 16 -16.87 14.18 -10.02
N ILE A 17 -16.44 12.98 -9.62
CA ILE A 17 -15.65 12.79 -8.39
C ILE A 17 -14.21 13.27 -8.60
N ASN A 18 -13.72 14.07 -7.66
CA ASN A 18 -12.32 14.52 -7.67
C ASN A 18 -11.39 13.29 -7.56
N LYS A 19 -10.33 13.25 -8.37
CA LYS A 19 -9.30 12.22 -8.37
C LYS A 19 -8.73 11.99 -6.97
N ASP A 20 -8.63 13.05 -6.17
CA ASP A 20 -8.13 13.02 -4.79
C ASP A 20 -8.94 12.05 -3.90
N VAL A 21 -10.24 11.87 -4.15
CA VAL A 21 -11.08 10.92 -3.40
C VAL A 21 -10.57 9.49 -3.57
N PHE A 22 -10.10 9.12 -4.77
CA PHE A 22 -9.56 7.79 -5.01
C PHE A 22 -8.22 7.58 -4.32
N LEU A 23 -7.39 8.63 -4.22
CA LEU A 23 -6.18 8.58 -3.42
C LEU A 23 -6.51 8.34 -1.94
N PHE A 24 -7.46 9.10 -1.37
CA PHE A 24 -7.87 8.89 0.02
C PHE A 24 -8.44 7.50 0.27
N ILE A 25 -9.22 6.95 -0.65
CA ILE A 25 -9.72 5.57 -0.54
C ILE A 25 -8.56 4.58 -0.59
N ALA A 26 -7.60 4.77 -1.51
CA ALA A 26 -6.42 3.89 -1.61
C ALA A 26 -5.55 3.91 -0.33
N LEU A 27 -5.49 5.07 0.34
CA LEU A 27 -4.72 5.27 1.57
C LEU A 27 -5.47 4.84 2.84
N SER A 28 -6.79 4.67 2.76
CA SER A 28 -7.63 4.34 3.91
C SER A 28 -7.17 3.12 4.73
N PRO A 29 -6.62 2.03 4.15
CA PRO A 29 -6.14 0.91 4.95
C PRO A 29 -4.95 1.30 5.81
N LEU A 30 -3.99 2.05 5.26
CA LEU A 30 -2.81 2.53 5.99
C LEU A 30 -3.19 3.52 7.09
N VAL A 31 -4.10 4.46 6.79
CA VAL A 31 -4.62 5.42 7.79
C VAL A 31 -5.34 4.69 8.92
N THR A 32 -6.07 3.62 8.62
CA THR A 32 -6.74 2.81 9.65
C THR A 32 -5.73 2.18 10.60
N VAL A 33 -4.64 1.61 10.08
CA VAL A 33 -3.56 1.05 10.91
C VAL A 33 -2.87 2.14 11.74
N LEU A 34 -2.62 3.31 11.15
CA LEU A 34 -2.04 4.45 11.88
C LEU A 34 -2.89 4.88 13.08
N ILE A 35 -4.21 4.79 12.98
CA ILE A 35 -5.13 5.10 14.08
C ILE A 35 -5.18 3.95 15.10
N MET A 36 -5.25 2.70 14.64
CA MET A 36 -5.43 1.53 15.52
C MET A 36 -4.16 1.14 16.27
N ASP A 37 -2.99 1.36 15.67
CA ASP A 37 -1.69 0.92 16.16
C ASP A 37 -0.63 1.97 15.84
N PHE A 38 -0.86 3.17 16.37
CA PHE A 38 0.06 4.31 16.22
C PHE A 38 1.47 3.98 16.71
N HIS A 39 1.59 3.18 17.77
CA HIS A 39 2.88 2.80 18.36
C HIS A 39 3.74 1.97 17.41
N SER A 40 3.15 1.24 16.46
CA SER A 40 3.92 0.54 15.43
C SER A 40 4.63 1.47 14.45
N PHE A 41 4.29 2.77 14.40
CA PHE A 41 4.96 3.75 13.53
C PHE A 41 6.17 4.39 14.22
N THR A 42 7.09 3.55 14.71
CA THR A 42 8.37 3.99 15.24
C THR A 42 9.33 4.35 14.09
N LEU A 43 10.20 5.33 14.34
CA LEU A 43 11.25 5.74 13.41
C LEU A 43 12.57 4.96 13.62
N GLY A 44 12.49 3.80 14.28
CA GLY A 44 13.63 2.92 14.52
C GLY A 44 13.90 2.00 13.33
N TRP A 45 15.17 1.59 13.19
CA TRP A 45 15.54 0.60 12.19
C TRP A 45 14.92 -0.74 12.55
N ASN A 46 14.16 -1.35 11.63
CA ASN A 46 13.56 -2.66 11.83
C ASN A 46 12.62 -2.76 13.07
N GLU A 47 12.13 -1.61 13.56
CA GLU A 47 11.31 -1.54 14.78
C GLU A 47 9.85 -1.20 14.49
N GLY A 48 9.47 -1.08 13.20
CA GLY A 48 8.08 -0.79 12.85
C GLY A 48 7.84 -0.26 11.44
N ARG A 49 6.71 0.42 11.32
CA ARG A 49 6.07 0.90 10.08
C ARG A 49 6.40 2.36 9.75
N GLY A 50 7.31 3.01 10.49
CA GLY A 50 7.63 4.43 10.30
C GLY A 50 8.02 4.79 8.86
N GLY A 51 8.71 3.89 8.15
CA GLY A 51 9.04 4.09 6.74
C GLY A 51 7.81 4.24 5.83
N LEU A 52 6.68 3.60 6.15
CA LEU A 52 5.44 3.78 5.36
C LEU A 52 4.90 5.21 5.43
N LEU A 53 5.23 5.99 6.46
CA LEU A 53 4.89 7.42 6.52
C LEU A 53 5.73 8.25 5.55
N PHE A 54 6.99 7.89 5.33
CA PHE A 54 7.81 8.51 4.28
C PHE A 54 7.28 8.16 2.89
N ALA A 55 6.89 6.90 2.68
CA ALA A 55 6.23 6.50 1.43
C ALA A 55 4.93 7.30 1.20
N LEU A 56 4.12 7.47 2.24
CA LEU A 56 2.91 8.30 2.19
C LEU A 56 3.23 9.77 1.85
N PHE A 57 4.25 10.34 2.50
CA PHE A 57 4.70 11.70 2.24
C PHE A 57 5.11 11.90 0.77
N PHE A 58 5.95 11.02 0.24
CA PHE A 58 6.35 11.07 -1.17
C PHE A 58 5.16 10.92 -2.13
N LEU A 59 4.24 10.00 -1.81
CA LEU A 59 3.03 9.81 -2.60
C LEU A 59 2.15 11.06 -2.63
N ILE A 60 1.95 11.73 -1.51
CA ILE A 60 1.14 12.96 -1.44
C ILE A 60 1.77 14.08 -2.29
N ILE A 61 3.09 14.26 -2.20
CA ILE A 61 3.81 15.28 -2.97
C ILE A 61 3.74 15.00 -4.47
N GLU A 62 4.13 13.81 -4.90
CA GLU A 62 4.12 13.45 -6.33
C GLU A 62 2.70 13.41 -6.88
N TRP A 63 1.71 13.02 -6.07
CA TRP A 63 0.31 13.10 -6.48
C TRP A 63 -0.13 14.53 -6.74
N TYR A 64 0.20 15.46 -5.83
CA TYR A 64 -0.19 16.86 -5.96
C TYR A 64 0.35 17.47 -7.27
N ASP A 65 1.57 17.12 -7.67
CA ASP A 65 2.18 17.55 -8.93
C ASP A 65 1.60 16.81 -10.16
N ALA A 66 1.39 15.50 -10.05
CA ALA A 66 0.98 14.67 -11.18
C ALA A 66 -0.52 14.75 -11.52
N ARG A 67 -1.40 15.05 -10.54
CA ARG A 67 -2.85 14.82 -10.65
C ARG A 67 -3.51 15.49 -11.85
N ASP A 68 -3.04 16.67 -12.26
CA ASP A 68 -3.63 17.42 -13.38
C ASP A 68 -3.30 16.77 -14.72
N ASN A 69 -2.16 16.11 -14.81
CA ASN A 69 -1.68 15.39 -15.99
C ASN A 69 -2.27 13.97 -16.11
N LEU A 70 -2.95 13.47 -15.06
CA LEU A 70 -3.53 12.14 -15.05
C LEU A 70 -4.88 12.08 -15.77
N LYS A 71 -5.01 11.14 -16.72
CA LYS A 71 -6.30 10.80 -17.34
C LYS A 71 -6.90 9.60 -16.60
N MET A 72 -7.98 9.85 -15.88
CA MET A 72 -8.71 8.84 -15.11
C MET A 72 -9.71 8.10 -16.01
N ASP A 73 -9.75 6.78 -15.92
CA ASP A 73 -10.71 5.94 -16.64
C ASP A 73 -11.56 5.11 -15.68
N LEU A 74 -12.84 5.44 -15.59
CA LEU A 74 -13.79 4.88 -14.62
C LEU A 74 -14.66 3.78 -15.23
N THR A 75 -14.07 2.88 -16.03
CA THR A 75 -14.80 1.67 -16.44
C THR A 75 -15.10 0.77 -15.23
N LYS A 76 -16.22 0.05 -15.27
CA LYS A 76 -16.61 -0.89 -14.20
C LYS A 76 -15.51 -1.89 -13.85
N LYS A 77 -14.80 -2.40 -14.85
CA LYS A 77 -13.69 -3.35 -14.68
C LYS A 77 -12.53 -2.70 -13.91
N ARG A 78 -12.15 -1.48 -14.28
CA ARG A 78 -11.06 -0.73 -13.61
C ARG A 78 -11.41 -0.38 -12.17
N VAL A 79 -12.62 0.09 -11.92
CA VAL A 79 -13.11 0.37 -10.56
C VAL A 79 -13.15 -0.91 -9.71
N LEU A 80 -13.56 -2.04 -10.28
CA LEU A 80 -13.51 -3.32 -9.57
C LEU A 80 -12.09 -3.71 -9.18
N VAL A 81 -11.12 -3.61 -10.09
CA VAL A 81 -9.70 -3.92 -9.81
C VAL A 81 -9.14 -2.96 -8.75
N PHE A 82 -9.48 -1.68 -8.82
CA PHE A 82 -9.13 -0.69 -7.78
C PHE A 82 -9.67 -1.11 -6.41
N LEU A 83 -10.97 -1.40 -6.31
CA LEU A 83 -11.59 -1.81 -5.06
C LEU A 83 -11.00 -3.12 -4.53
N LEU A 84 -10.64 -4.06 -5.41
CA LEU A 84 -9.94 -5.28 -5.03
C LEU A 84 -8.55 -4.97 -4.46
N GLY A 85 -7.78 -4.07 -5.08
CA GLY A 85 -6.46 -3.66 -4.56
C GLY A 85 -6.53 -3.07 -3.15
N VAL A 86 -7.50 -2.18 -2.91
CA VAL A 86 -7.74 -1.57 -1.58
C VAL A 86 -8.26 -2.60 -0.58
N SER A 87 -9.17 -3.48 -1.01
CA SER A 87 -9.73 -4.53 -0.14
C SER A 87 -8.67 -5.55 0.24
N CYS A 88 -7.78 -5.96 -0.67
CA CYS A 88 -6.69 -6.88 -0.36
C CYS A 88 -5.76 -6.31 0.71
N LEU A 89 -5.39 -5.02 0.62
CA LEU A 89 -4.56 -4.38 1.64
C LEU A 89 -5.30 -4.27 2.98
N SER A 90 -6.60 -3.95 2.94
CA SER A 90 -7.43 -3.91 4.14
C SER A 90 -7.52 -5.29 4.81
N ILE A 91 -7.77 -6.34 4.03
CA ILE A 91 -7.83 -7.72 4.50
C ILE A 91 -6.48 -8.15 5.07
N TYR A 92 -5.37 -7.78 4.43
CA TYR A 92 -4.02 -8.02 4.94
C TYR A 92 -3.83 -7.43 6.35
N PHE A 93 -4.13 -6.14 6.54
CA PHE A 93 -3.99 -5.53 7.86
C PHE A 93 -5.00 -6.09 8.86
N ILE A 94 -6.24 -6.38 8.46
CA ILE A 94 -7.21 -7.07 9.32
C ILE A 94 -6.66 -8.44 9.74
N ALA A 95 -6.01 -9.19 8.85
CA ALA A 95 -5.43 -10.49 9.14
C ALA A 95 -4.28 -10.39 10.16
N ILE A 96 -3.45 -9.35 10.06
CA ILE A 96 -2.40 -9.05 11.05
C ILE A 96 -2.99 -8.95 12.46
N TYR A 97 -4.08 -8.18 12.65
CA TYR A 97 -4.65 -7.96 13.97
C TYR A 97 -5.64 -9.04 14.45
N LYS A 98 -6.46 -9.61 13.56
CA LYS A 98 -7.54 -10.55 13.93
C LYS A 98 -7.15 -12.02 13.83
N TRP A 99 -6.23 -12.36 12.94
CA TRP A 99 -5.86 -13.75 12.68
C TRP A 99 -4.41 -14.05 13.06
N ASP A 100 -3.77 -13.13 13.78
CA ASP A 100 -2.39 -13.28 14.25
C ASP A 100 -1.42 -13.63 13.11
N LEU A 101 -1.67 -13.05 11.93
CA LEU A 101 -0.84 -13.28 10.73
C LEU A 101 0.62 -12.87 11.00
N GLN A 102 0.84 -11.94 11.92
CA GLN A 102 2.18 -11.55 12.35
C GLN A 102 2.95 -12.72 12.99
N THR A 103 2.31 -13.49 13.86
CA THR A 103 2.91 -14.69 14.47
C THR A 103 3.12 -15.80 13.43
N PHE A 104 2.20 -15.94 12.46
CA PHE A 104 2.41 -16.84 11.33
C PHE A 104 3.65 -16.45 10.50
N LEU A 105 3.76 -15.18 10.13
CA LEU A 105 4.92 -14.66 9.38
C LEU A 105 6.20 -14.85 10.18
N PHE A 106 6.19 -14.55 11.48
CA PHE A 106 7.33 -14.77 12.37
C PHE A 106 7.77 -16.24 12.41
N ASN A 107 6.84 -17.17 12.61
CA ASN A 107 7.14 -18.60 12.65
C ASN A 107 7.61 -19.14 11.29
N TYR A 108 7.04 -18.66 10.19
CA TYR A 108 7.51 -19.00 8.84
C TYR A 108 8.93 -18.46 8.61
N GLY A 109 9.21 -17.26 9.12
CA GLY A 109 10.53 -16.62 9.07
C GLY A 109 11.60 -17.45 9.77
N LYS A 110 11.30 -18.15 10.87
CA LYS A 110 12.29 -18.98 11.60
C LYS A 110 12.94 -20.07 10.74
N SER A 111 12.30 -20.51 9.67
CA SER A 111 12.85 -21.52 8.77
C SER A 111 13.96 -20.98 7.86
N PHE A 112 14.05 -19.66 7.67
CA PHE A 112 14.93 -19.04 6.67
C PHE A 112 15.74 -17.84 7.21
N ALA A 113 15.23 -17.12 8.21
CA ALA A 113 15.84 -15.94 8.81
C ALA A 113 16.88 -16.32 9.87
N VAL A 114 17.95 -15.53 9.94
CA VAL A 114 18.93 -15.61 11.04
C VAL A 114 18.29 -15.04 12.32
N GLU A 115 18.73 -15.48 13.51
CA GLU A 115 18.08 -15.15 14.81
C GLU A 115 17.82 -13.64 15.04
N GLY A 116 18.64 -12.74 14.48
CA GLY A 116 18.45 -11.28 14.55
C GLY A 116 17.58 -10.66 13.45
N GLY A 117 17.29 -11.39 12.38
CA GLY A 117 16.58 -10.90 11.18
C GLY A 117 15.06 -11.07 11.22
N LEU A 118 14.52 -11.75 12.24
CA LEU A 118 13.10 -12.07 12.35
C LEU A 118 12.16 -10.85 12.39
N PRO A 119 12.46 -9.74 13.10
CA PRO A 119 11.64 -8.54 13.01
C PRO A 119 11.61 -7.98 11.59
N SER A 120 12.74 -8.04 10.87
CA SER A 120 12.88 -7.50 9.51
C SER A 120 12.03 -8.29 8.53
N TRP A 121 11.96 -9.61 8.74
CA TRP A 121 11.10 -10.50 7.98
C TRP A 121 9.63 -10.11 8.10
N VAL A 122 9.17 -9.81 9.31
CA VAL A 122 7.77 -9.45 9.57
C VAL A 122 7.43 -8.12 8.90
N TRP A 123 8.24 -7.08 9.11
CA TRP A 123 7.96 -5.74 8.60
C TRP A 123 8.10 -5.64 7.08
N LEU A 124 8.96 -6.45 6.47
CA LEU A 124 9.13 -6.52 5.01
C LEU A 124 7.80 -6.73 4.28
N TRP A 125 6.92 -7.57 4.82
CA TRP A 125 5.64 -7.89 4.19
C TRP A 125 4.69 -6.69 4.16
N ASP A 126 4.78 -5.78 5.12
CA ASP A 126 3.96 -4.55 5.13
C ASP A 126 4.34 -3.64 3.97
N TYR A 127 5.64 -3.49 3.65
CA TYR A 127 6.10 -2.72 2.49
C TYR A 127 5.69 -3.37 1.17
N ILE A 128 5.81 -4.70 1.06
CA ILE A 128 5.41 -5.45 -0.14
C ILE A 128 3.90 -5.33 -0.37
N ALA A 129 3.09 -5.56 0.67
CA ALA A 129 1.64 -5.48 0.59
C ALA A 129 1.19 -4.06 0.21
N PHE A 130 1.79 -3.04 0.83
CA PHE A 130 1.48 -1.65 0.53
C PHE A 130 1.85 -1.27 -0.90
N VAL A 131 3.07 -1.53 -1.36
CA VAL A 131 3.50 -1.13 -2.71
C VAL A 131 2.74 -1.88 -3.80
N ALA A 132 2.42 -3.16 -3.58
CA ALA A 132 1.61 -3.94 -4.51
C ALA A 132 0.20 -3.35 -4.63
N SER A 133 -0.46 -3.06 -3.50
CA SER A 133 -1.78 -2.43 -3.49
C SER A 133 -1.77 -1.04 -4.12
N LEU A 134 -0.72 -0.25 -3.87
CA LEU A 134 -0.54 1.07 -4.47
C LEU A 134 -0.42 0.99 -6.00
N ILE A 135 0.44 0.10 -6.52
CA ILE A 135 0.60 -0.10 -7.96
C ILE A 135 -0.73 -0.55 -8.59
N ILE A 136 -1.43 -1.52 -7.99
CA ILE A 136 -2.73 -2.00 -8.49
C ILE A 136 -3.75 -0.86 -8.51
N SER A 137 -3.82 -0.08 -7.44
CA SER A 137 -4.77 1.03 -7.30
C SER A 137 -4.49 2.15 -8.31
N LEU A 138 -3.22 2.53 -8.49
CA LEU A 138 -2.82 3.55 -9.45
C LEU A 138 -3.03 3.08 -10.89
N THR A 139 -2.55 1.89 -11.26
CA THR A 139 -2.63 1.38 -12.64
C THR A 139 -4.03 0.98 -13.10
N SER A 140 -4.92 0.67 -12.16
CA SER A 140 -6.31 0.35 -12.48
C SER A 140 -7.09 1.61 -12.90
N LEU A 141 -6.97 2.69 -12.14
CA LEU A 141 -7.70 3.94 -12.42
C LEU A 141 -6.98 4.85 -13.42
N PHE A 142 -5.65 4.80 -13.44
CA PHE A 142 -4.79 5.60 -14.29
C PHE A 142 -3.94 4.65 -15.13
N ASN A 143 -3.77 4.93 -16.42
CA ASN A 143 -2.95 4.07 -17.27
C ASN A 143 -1.54 3.91 -16.69
N VAL A 144 -0.83 2.83 -17.03
CA VAL A 144 0.51 2.46 -16.49
C VAL A 144 1.54 3.61 -16.48
N LYS A 145 1.36 4.61 -17.34
CA LYS A 145 2.14 5.86 -17.34
C LYS A 145 2.17 6.58 -15.98
N VAL A 146 1.14 6.42 -15.14
CA VAL A 146 1.09 6.98 -13.78
C VAL A 146 2.30 6.56 -12.92
N LEU A 147 2.81 5.34 -13.12
CA LEU A 147 3.95 4.83 -12.38
C LEU A 147 5.25 5.59 -12.68
N LYS A 148 5.32 6.30 -13.82
CA LYS A 148 6.45 7.17 -14.15
C LYS A 148 6.34 8.57 -13.53
N LEU A 149 5.14 8.94 -13.11
CA LEU A 149 4.87 10.22 -12.44
C LEU A 149 4.93 10.09 -10.92
N ILE A 150 4.64 8.89 -10.41
CA ILE A 150 4.61 8.57 -8.98
C ILE A 150 5.66 7.49 -8.70
N VAL A 151 6.93 7.82 -8.94
CA VAL A 151 8.05 6.86 -8.88
C VAL A 151 8.60 6.74 -7.47
N THR A 152 8.73 7.86 -6.75
CA THR A 152 9.45 7.92 -5.48
C THR A 152 8.87 7.00 -4.40
N PRO A 153 7.54 6.98 -4.09
CA PRO A 153 7.03 6.10 -3.06
C PRO A 153 7.16 4.62 -3.43
N ILE A 154 7.12 4.28 -4.72
CA ILE A 154 7.27 2.91 -5.20
C ILE A 154 8.71 2.44 -4.98
N VAL A 155 9.68 3.22 -5.48
CA VAL A 155 11.11 2.91 -5.33
C VAL A 155 11.51 2.89 -3.86
N TYR A 156 11.00 3.82 -3.06
CA TYR A 156 11.24 3.87 -1.62
C TYR A 156 10.72 2.59 -0.92
N CYS A 157 9.50 2.15 -1.21
CA CYS A 157 8.94 0.95 -0.58
C CYS A 157 9.69 -0.31 -1.01
N ILE A 158 10.01 -0.45 -2.30
CA ILE A 158 10.79 -1.59 -2.80
C ILE A 158 12.19 -1.58 -2.18
N GLY A 159 12.85 -0.43 -2.14
CA GLY A 159 14.16 -0.27 -1.51
C GLY A 159 14.13 -0.63 -0.02
N SER A 160 13.12 -0.18 0.71
CA SER A 160 12.93 -0.51 2.13
C SER A 160 12.69 -2.00 2.33
N ALA A 161 11.86 -2.64 1.49
CA ALA A 161 11.64 -4.07 1.54
C ALA A 161 12.93 -4.86 1.25
N LEU A 162 13.73 -4.44 0.28
CA LEU A 162 15.02 -5.06 -0.03
C LEU A 162 16.03 -4.90 1.10
N ILE A 163 16.07 -3.73 1.73
CA ILE A 163 16.92 -3.47 2.89
C ILE A 163 16.54 -4.38 4.06
N LEU A 164 15.25 -4.50 4.38
CA LEU A 164 14.78 -5.42 5.40
C LEU A 164 15.10 -6.86 5.02
N LEU A 165 14.97 -7.24 3.75
CA LEU A 165 15.34 -8.58 3.27
C LEU A 165 16.83 -8.85 3.48
N LEU A 166 17.70 -7.87 3.25
CA LEU A 166 19.13 -8.01 3.55
C LEU A 166 19.36 -8.21 5.04
N ASP A 167 18.68 -7.46 5.91
CA ASP A 167 18.77 -7.61 7.36
C ASP A 167 18.19 -8.94 7.87
N VAL A 168 17.28 -9.58 7.13
CA VAL A 168 16.82 -10.96 7.40
C VAL A 168 17.97 -11.97 7.29
N PHE A 169 18.83 -11.82 6.29
CA PHE A 169 19.93 -12.75 6.01
C PHE A 169 21.27 -12.32 6.63
N PHE A 170 21.45 -11.03 6.87
CA PHE A 170 22.68 -10.41 7.38
C PHE A 170 22.34 -9.38 8.49
N PRO A 171 21.80 -9.83 9.64
CA PRO A 171 21.35 -8.92 10.67
C PRO A 171 22.52 -8.16 11.30
N TYR A 172 22.30 -6.90 11.67
CA TYR A 172 23.34 -6.01 12.22
C TYR A 172 24.09 -6.56 13.45
N GLN A 173 23.47 -7.50 14.19
CA GLN A 173 24.05 -8.16 15.36
C GLN A 173 24.88 -9.42 15.03
N SER A 174 25.16 -9.71 13.75
CA SER A 174 25.97 -10.87 13.35
C SER A 174 27.49 -10.63 13.38
N ILE A 175 27.95 -9.49 13.93
CA ILE A 175 29.37 -9.11 14.07
C ILE A 175 29.71 -9.04 15.55
#